data_AF-A0A1G7X1D5-F1
#
_entry.id   AF-A0A1G7X1D5-F1
#
_cell.length_a   1.000
_cell.length_b   1.000
_cell.length_c   1.000
_cell.angle_alpha   90.00
_cell.angle_beta   90.00
_cell.angle_gamma   90.00
#
_symmetry.space_group_name_H-M   'P 1'
#
loop_
_entity.id
_entity.type
_entity.pdbx_description
1 polymer ?
#
loop_
_entity_poly.entity_id
_entity_poly.type
_entity_poly.pdbx_seq_one_letter_code
_entity_poly.pdbx_strand_id
1 'polypeptide(L)'
;MGWKRLAAVAMVSGLALLTAPATATAVGVKGIGHNASGLQPNATPGSEWHGSYVWQDKHVWCVQYALPAPDSNVGYKEGDALRTKAGKDLAPEIAANISYLLLRYSTTKSPDEAAALAHLLHSWTSAPDGEVRLDTTDPKYLAYDAAFYAARLPQSVMDTVARIKADAEANRGPWTLSAAAPKEPLVIGTESTWTLSLVKANEKGVTNAPIAFTLTDAQLADGSTSGTATTGAEGEPAVVKIIPTGEKPSIAAVADSPADRPVVHFPIQTENMQRMVTTGGEKKLSANAEGQAKTAPGAVKITKIDSETKKSIAGVALRVTAADKTSAAKKQDDSDLVGTDGKPLVLQTGQDGTAEIPDLRTPQEICLVEVAAPQGYEEFFDVQAPPSACGTLAAGQTLALEMVNKPNKPVVPSTIPAGTEGQTPVATASFDTQLRPGLMLGVAGLVLAGAALAGFLVWRRQ
;
A
#
# COMPACT_ATOMS: atom_id res chain seq x y z
N MET A 1 -71.62 39.02 46.04
CA MET A 1 -71.54 40.50 45.91
C MET A 1 -70.72 40.83 44.68
N GLY A 2 -71.22 41.73 43.82
CA GLY A 2 -70.36 42.59 42.99
C GLY A 2 -70.03 42.12 41.57
N TRP A 3 -70.93 42.40 40.63
CA TRP A 3 -70.69 42.54 39.19
C TRP A 3 -69.58 43.56 38.86
N LYS A 4 -68.89 43.39 37.72
CA LYS A 4 -68.89 44.36 36.60
C LYS A 4 -68.38 43.76 35.29
N ARG A 5 -69.20 43.94 34.26
CA ARG A 5 -68.95 43.67 32.83
C ARG A 5 -68.12 44.82 32.23
N LEU A 6 -67.40 44.54 31.16
CA LEU A 6 -67.26 45.47 30.03
C LEU A 6 -67.03 44.68 28.75
N ALA A 7 -67.99 44.79 27.84
CA ALA A 7 -67.94 44.34 26.46
C ALA A 7 -67.51 45.53 25.58
N ALA A 8 -66.73 45.27 24.55
CA ALA A 8 -66.57 46.18 23.42
C ALA A 8 -66.67 45.36 22.12
N VAL A 9 -67.72 45.65 21.36
CA VAL A 9 -67.97 45.22 19.98
C VAL A 9 -67.36 46.27 19.07
N ALA A 10 -66.65 45.86 18.02
CA ALA A 10 -66.40 46.70 16.85
C ALA A 10 -66.60 45.88 15.56
N MET A 11 -67.42 46.46 14.67
CA MET A 11 -67.85 45.92 13.39
C MET A 11 -66.80 46.03 12.27
N VAL A 12 -66.72 44.97 11.46
CA VAL A 12 -66.66 44.89 9.98
C VAL A 12 -66.04 46.04 9.18
N SER A 13 -65.06 45.71 8.33
CA SER A 13 -64.91 46.28 6.97
C SER A 13 -64.18 45.27 6.09
N GLY A 14 -64.89 44.73 5.10
CA GLY A 14 -64.35 43.80 4.12
C GLY A 14 -63.48 44.51 3.08
N LEU A 15 -62.34 43.89 2.76
CA LEU A 15 -61.59 44.17 1.55
C LEU A 15 -61.38 42.82 0.84
N ALA A 16 -62.23 42.54 -0.15
CA ALA A 16 -62.00 41.45 -1.09
C ALA A 16 -60.86 41.87 -2.02
N LEU A 17 -59.63 41.52 -1.65
CA LEU A 17 -58.48 41.57 -2.56
C LEU A 17 -58.66 40.45 -3.58
N LEU A 18 -59.01 40.82 -4.81
CA LEU A 18 -58.86 39.99 -5.99
C LEU A 18 -57.37 39.60 -6.11
N THR A 19 -57.00 38.44 -5.58
CA THR A 19 -55.69 37.83 -5.84
C THR A 19 -55.71 37.31 -7.27
N ALA A 20 -55.32 38.15 -8.22
CA ALA A 20 -54.78 37.62 -9.47
C ALA A 20 -53.60 36.71 -9.10
N PRO A 21 -53.49 35.49 -9.63
CA PRO A 21 -52.31 34.69 -9.44
C PRO A 21 -51.15 35.45 -10.08
N ALA A 22 -50.32 36.08 -9.26
CA ALA A 22 -49.00 36.48 -9.69
C ALA A 22 -48.29 35.19 -10.07
N THR A 23 -48.08 34.97 -11.36
CA THR A 23 -47.08 34.03 -11.84
C THR A 23 -45.75 34.57 -11.35
N ALA A 24 -45.36 34.19 -10.14
CA ALA A 24 -44.04 34.45 -9.60
C ALA A 24 -43.07 33.77 -10.57
N THR A 25 -42.42 34.57 -11.42
CA THR A 25 -41.29 34.13 -12.21
C THR A 25 -40.21 33.76 -11.20
N ALA A 26 -40.06 32.46 -10.96
CA ALA A 26 -39.00 31.90 -10.13
C ALA A 26 -37.65 32.45 -10.61
N VAL A 27 -37.04 33.34 -9.82
CA VAL A 27 -35.66 33.79 -10.06
C VAL A 27 -34.76 32.78 -9.36
N GLY A 28 -34.37 31.73 -10.09
CA GLY A 28 -33.42 30.73 -9.56
C GLY A 28 -32.18 31.41 -8.97
N VAL A 29 -31.69 30.89 -7.85
CA VAL A 29 -30.54 31.47 -7.15
C VAL A 29 -29.28 31.16 -7.96
N LYS A 30 -28.70 32.18 -8.61
CA LYS A 30 -27.45 32.07 -9.35
C LYS A 30 -26.33 31.61 -8.39
N GLY A 31 -25.58 30.59 -8.79
CA GLY A 31 -24.41 30.10 -8.07
C GLY A 31 -23.13 30.75 -8.59
N ILE A 32 -22.17 29.91 -8.97
CA ILE A 32 -20.87 30.31 -9.50
C ILE A 32 -20.95 30.39 -11.04
N GLY A 33 -20.45 31.47 -11.64
CA GLY A 33 -20.48 31.66 -13.09
C GLY A 33 -20.28 33.12 -13.54
N HIS A 34 -20.62 33.37 -14.81
CA HIS A 34 -20.52 34.67 -15.47
C HIS A 34 -21.84 35.03 -16.18
N ASN A 35 -22.15 36.32 -16.28
CA ASN A 35 -23.13 36.79 -17.26
C ASN A 35 -22.40 37.11 -18.58
N ALA A 36 -22.98 36.71 -19.71
CA ALA A 36 -22.57 37.21 -21.01
C ALA A 36 -22.88 38.71 -21.10
N SER A 37 -22.11 39.45 -21.93
CA SER A 37 -22.30 40.89 -22.12
C SER A 37 -23.59 41.28 -22.85
N GLY A 38 -24.38 40.30 -23.31
CA GLY A 38 -25.68 40.53 -23.93
C GLY A 38 -26.56 39.29 -23.93
N LEU A 39 -27.87 39.52 -24.05
CA LEU A 39 -28.90 38.49 -24.15
C LEU A 39 -29.09 38.08 -25.62
N GLN A 40 -29.12 36.78 -25.90
CA GLN A 40 -29.44 36.29 -27.24
C GLN A 40 -30.84 36.78 -27.66
N PRO A 41 -31.05 37.16 -28.94
CA PRO A 41 -32.38 37.48 -29.44
C PRO A 41 -33.41 36.39 -29.09
N ASN A 42 -34.62 36.81 -28.76
CA ASN A 42 -35.76 35.97 -28.35
C ASN A 42 -35.59 35.19 -27.04
N ALA A 43 -34.44 35.26 -26.37
CA ALA A 43 -34.23 34.59 -25.11
C ALA A 43 -34.95 35.31 -23.95
N THR A 44 -35.31 34.51 -22.94
CA THR A 44 -35.93 35.03 -21.72
C THR A 44 -34.89 35.79 -20.87
N PRO A 45 -35.25 36.91 -20.23
CA PRO A 45 -34.35 37.60 -19.31
C PRO A 45 -33.78 36.65 -18.24
N GLY A 46 -32.48 36.74 -17.98
CA GLY A 46 -31.74 35.81 -17.12
C GLY A 46 -30.98 34.73 -17.88
N SER A 47 -31.31 34.50 -19.16
CA SER A 47 -30.60 33.53 -20.03
C SER A 47 -29.17 33.93 -20.37
N GLU A 48 -28.77 35.17 -20.08
CA GLU A 48 -27.37 35.62 -20.20
C GLU A 48 -26.44 34.97 -19.16
N TRP A 49 -26.98 34.34 -18.11
CA TRP A 49 -26.20 33.65 -17.08
C TRP A 49 -25.64 32.31 -17.56
N HIS A 50 -24.33 32.13 -17.37
CA HIS A 50 -23.57 30.92 -17.64
C HIS A 50 -22.90 30.48 -16.35
N GLY A 51 -23.41 29.42 -15.74
CA GLY A 51 -22.90 28.93 -14.49
C GLY A 51 -23.81 27.89 -13.85
N SER A 52 -23.52 27.60 -12.59
CA SER A 52 -24.39 26.80 -11.74
C SER A 52 -25.54 27.62 -11.17
N TYR A 53 -26.55 26.90 -10.69
CA TYR A 53 -27.61 27.41 -9.83
C TYR A 53 -27.55 26.69 -8.48
N VAL A 54 -28.10 27.32 -7.45
CA VAL A 54 -28.21 26.72 -6.12
C VAL A 54 -29.61 26.14 -5.95
N TRP A 55 -29.69 24.83 -5.76
CA TRP A 55 -30.92 24.10 -5.44
C TRP A 55 -30.66 23.20 -4.23
N GLN A 56 -31.42 23.40 -3.14
CA GLN A 56 -31.23 22.70 -1.86
C GLN A 56 -29.77 22.70 -1.38
N ASP A 57 -29.15 23.88 -1.36
CA ASP A 57 -27.75 24.11 -0.96
C ASP A 57 -26.70 23.37 -1.81
N LYS A 58 -27.09 22.86 -2.98
CA LYS A 58 -26.20 22.19 -3.95
C LYS A 58 -26.12 22.97 -5.25
N HIS A 59 -24.93 22.95 -5.86
CA HIS A 59 -24.75 23.45 -7.21
C HIS A 59 -25.34 22.47 -8.21
N VAL A 60 -26.16 22.99 -9.12
CA VAL A 60 -26.78 22.24 -10.22
C VAL A 60 -26.57 22.97 -11.53
N TRP A 61 -26.52 22.23 -12.63
CA TRP A 61 -26.38 22.80 -13.98
C TRP A 61 -27.63 22.54 -14.78
N CYS A 62 -28.05 23.54 -15.54
CA CYS A 62 -29.21 23.38 -16.38
C CYS A 62 -28.83 22.87 -17.77
N VAL A 63 -29.76 22.16 -18.41
CA VAL A 63 -29.54 21.52 -19.71
C VAL A 63 -30.61 21.86 -20.75
N GLN A 64 -31.55 22.75 -20.43
CA GLN A 64 -32.60 23.19 -21.35
C GLN A 64 -32.61 24.71 -21.43
N TYR A 65 -31.73 25.25 -22.27
CA TYR A 65 -31.54 26.70 -22.41
C TYR A 65 -32.86 27.47 -22.54
N ALA A 66 -32.90 28.71 -22.04
CA ALA A 66 -34.03 29.65 -22.10
C ALA A 66 -35.28 29.30 -21.27
N LEU A 67 -35.38 28.10 -20.67
CA LEU A 67 -36.42 27.85 -19.67
C LEU A 67 -36.06 28.52 -18.32
N PRO A 68 -37.04 28.79 -17.45
CA PRO A 68 -36.80 29.27 -16.09
C PRO A 68 -35.84 28.36 -15.31
N ALA A 69 -34.90 28.96 -14.60
CA ALA A 69 -33.95 28.24 -13.75
C ALA A 69 -34.66 27.54 -12.57
N PRO A 70 -34.07 26.49 -11.99
CA PRO A 70 -34.60 25.86 -10.78
C PRO A 70 -34.67 26.85 -9.63
N ASP A 71 -35.80 26.86 -8.92
CA ASP A 71 -35.91 27.47 -7.59
C ASP A 71 -35.92 26.40 -6.49
N SER A 72 -35.57 26.81 -5.27
CA SER A 72 -35.50 25.89 -4.12
C SER A 72 -36.85 25.36 -3.64
N ASN A 73 -37.97 25.90 -4.11
CA ASN A 73 -39.33 25.48 -3.75
C ASN A 73 -39.91 24.44 -4.74
N VAL A 74 -39.27 24.26 -5.89
CA VAL A 74 -39.65 23.26 -6.88
C VAL A 74 -39.01 21.91 -6.52
N GLY A 75 -39.87 20.90 -6.42
CA GLY A 75 -39.43 19.53 -6.24
C GLY A 75 -38.92 18.96 -7.55
N TYR A 76 -37.82 18.23 -7.50
CA TYR A 76 -37.30 17.49 -8.64
C TYR A 76 -37.28 16.00 -8.34
N LYS A 77 -37.57 15.19 -9.35
CA LYS A 77 -37.37 13.74 -9.31
C LYS A 77 -36.22 13.36 -10.23
N GLU A 78 -35.48 12.32 -9.86
CA GLU A 78 -34.59 11.65 -10.80
C GLU A 78 -35.40 11.15 -12.01
N GLY A 79 -34.82 11.22 -13.20
CA GLY A 79 -35.49 10.70 -14.39
C GLY A 79 -34.53 10.02 -15.36
N ASP A 80 -34.86 10.06 -16.64
CA ASP A 80 -34.16 9.28 -17.65
C ASP A 80 -32.79 9.85 -18.05
N ALA A 81 -32.09 9.12 -18.92
CA ALA A 81 -30.87 9.59 -19.56
C ALA A 81 -31.07 10.97 -20.22
N LEU A 82 -30.06 11.81 -20.10
CA LEU A 82 -30.04 13.13 -20.71
C LEU A 82 -30.19 13.03 -22.23
N ARG A 83 -31.09 13.87 -22.75
CA ARG A 83 -31.38 14.01 -24.17
C ARG A 83 -31.18 15.45 -24.60
N THR A 84 -31.08 15.64 -25.91
CA THR A 84 -31.20 16.98 -26.49
C THR A 84 -32.56 17.59 -26.15
N LYS A 85 -32.66 18.91 -26.29
CA LYS A 85 -33.88 19.69 -26.09
C LYS A 85 -34.98 19.29 -27.07
N ALA A 86 -34.59 18.85 -28.27
CA ALA A 86 -35.49 18.26 -29.27
C ALA A 86 -35.95 16.83 -28.91
N GLY A 87 -35.51 16.27 -27.78
CA GLY A 87 -35.91 14.95 -27.31
C GLY A 87 -35.16 13.77 -27.95
N LYS A 88 -34.10 14.03 -28.71
CA LYS A 88 -33.23 12.97 -29.28
C LYS A 88 -32.17 12.53 -28.29
N ASP A 89 -31.78 11.26 -28.38
CA ASP A 89 -30.61 10.73 -27.67
C ASP A 89 -29.35 11.52 -28.06
N LEU A 90 -28.48 11.78 -27.07
CA LEU A 90 -27.18 12.38 -27.31
C LEU A 90 -26.28 11.39 -28.06
N ALA A 91 -25.41 11.91 -28.93
CA ALA A 91 -24.36 11.10 -29.53
C ALA A 91 -23.48 10.49 -28.41
N PRO A 92 -23.06 9.22 -28.50
CA PRO A 92 -22.38 8.51 -27.42
C PRO A 92 -21.15 9.25 -26.86
N GLU A 93 -20.36 9.86 -27.75
CA GLU A 93 -19.17 10.64 -27.39
C GLU A 93 -19.50 11.93 -26.64
N ILE A 94 -20.63 12.58 -26.96
CA ILE A 94 -21.12 13.76 -26.24
C ILE A 94 -21.63 13.36 -24.86
N ALA A 95 -22.40 12.27 -24.78
CA ALA A 95 -22.88 11.74 -23.50
C ALA A 95 -21.69 11.40 -22.58
N ALA A 96 -20.66 10.74 -23.11
CA ALA A 96 -19.46 10.39 -22.36
C ALA A 96 -18.64 11.63 -21.93
N ASN A 97 -18.53 12.64 -22.80
CA ASN A 97 -17.92 13.93 -22.43
C ASN A 97 -18.68 14.60 -21.28
N ILE A 98 -20.02 14.65 -21.35
CA ILE A 98 -20.85 15.26 -20.30
C ILE A 98 -20.69 14.50 -18.99
N SER A 99 -20.77 13.17 -18.98
CA SER A 99 -20.57 12.37 -17.76
C SER A 99 -19.21 12.65 -17.11
N TYR A 100 -18.14 12.72 -17.92
CA TYR A 100 -16.80 13.06 -17.41
C TYR A 100 -16.75 14.47 -16.83
N LEU A 101 -17.30 15.45 -17.54
CA LEU A 101 -17.30 16.83 -17.08
C LEU A 101 -18.09 17.01 -15.78
N LEU A 102 -19.22 16.31 -15.62
CA LEU A 102 -20.00 16.34 -14.39
C LEU A 102 -19.26 15.66 -13.22
N LEU A 103 -18.59 14.54 -13.46
CA LEU A 103 -17.73 13.92 -12.44
C LEU A 103 -16.59 14.87 -12.01
N ARG A 104 -15.92 15.51 -12.96
CA ARG A 104 -14.69 16.27 -12.69
C ARG A 104 -14.92 17.72 -12.26
N TYR A 105 -15.93 18.39 -12.81
CA TYR A 105 -16.10 19.83 -12.72
C TYR A 105 -17.41 20.29 -12.07
N SER A 106 -18.33 19.39 -11.70
CA SER A 106 -19.60 19.78 -11.02
C SER A 106 -19.41 20.27 -9.58
N THR A 107 -18.20 20.16 -9.01
CA THR A 107 -17.87 20.68 -7.68
C THR A 107 -16.92 21.87 -7.72
N THR A 108 -16.65 22.40 -8.91
CA THR A 108 -15.72 23.53 -9.10
C THR A 108 -16.10 24.75 -8.27
N LYS A 109 -15.07 25.47 -7.82
CA LYS A 109 -15.19 26.79 -7.18
C LYS A 109 -14.80 27.94 -8.11
N SER A 110 -14.38 27.62 -9.34
CA SER A 110 -13.97 28.59 -10.34
C SER A 110 -15.18 29.12 -11.13
N PRO A 111 -15.41 30.45 -11.16
CA PRO A 111 -16.39 31.07 -12.05
C PRO A 111 -16.20 30.70 -13.52
N ASP A 112 -14.96 30.68 -14.01
CA ASP A 112 -14.65 30.37 -15.40
C ASP A 112 -15.01 28.91 -15.74
N GLU A 113 -14.69 27.95 -14.85
CA GLU A 113 -15.03 26.53 -15.07
C GLU A 113 -16.52 26.27 -15.01
N ALA A 114 -17.23 26.90 -14.07
CA ALA A 114 -18.68 26.75 -13.95
C ALA A 114 -19.40 27.30 -15.20
N ALA A 115 -18.95 28.45 -15.71
CA ALA A 115 -19.49 29.05 -16.93
C ALA A 115 -19.14 28.23 -18.18
N ALA A 116 -17.90 27.73 -18.27
CA ALA A 116 -17.47 26.87 -19.36
C ALA A 116 -18.26 25.54 -19.41
N LEU A 117 -18.50 24.93 -18.25
CA LEU A 117 -19.33 23.73 -18.14
C LEU A 117 -20.77 24.01 -18.60
N ALA A 118 -21.39 25.11 -18.14
CA ALA A 118 -22.73 25.50 -18.58
C ALA A 118 -22.80 25.77 -20.08
N HIS A 119 -21.81 26.47 -20.65
CA HIS A 119 -21.71 26.73 -22.08
C HIS A 119 -21.66 25.43 -22.90
N LEU A 120 -20.80 24.48 -22.51
CA LEU A 120 -20.69 23.18 -23.18
C LEU A 120 -22.00 22.38 -23.08
N LEU A 121 -22.59 22.29 -21.88
CA LEU A 121 -23.86 21.61 -21.67
C LEU A 121 -24.95 22.18 -22.59
N HIS A 122 -25.15 23.50 -22.61
CA HIS A 122 -26.13 24.13 -23.48
C HIS A 122 -25.82 23.94 -24.98
N SER A 123 -24.55 24.02 -25.37
CA SER A 123 -24.13 23.83 -26.77
C SER A 123 -24.43 22.42 -27.29
N TRP A 124 -24.38 21.41 -26.42
CA TRP A 124 -24.65 20.03 -26.79
C TRP A 124 -26.11 19.64 -26.64
N THR A 125 -26.80 20.13 -25.61
CA THR A 125 -28.17 19.73 -25.33
C THR A 125 -29.19 20.61 -26.02
N SER A 126 -28.87 21.86 -26.38
CA SER A 126 -29.85 22.82 -26.91
C SER A 126 -29.45 23.38 -28.29
N ALA A 127 -28.66 22.64 -29.07
CA ALA A 127 -28.33 23.01 -30.45
C ALA A 127 -29.59 23.07 -31.36
N PRO A 128 -29.56 23.84 -32.45
CA PRO A 128 -30.65 23.86 -33.43
C PRO A 128 -30.92 22.45 -34.01
N ASP A 129 -32.17 21.99 -33.89
CA ASP A 129 -32.61 20.69 -34.39
C ASP A 129 -34.14 20.62 -34.49
N GLY A 130 -34.66 20.54 -35.72
CA GLY A 130 -36.10 20.46 -35.98
C GLY A 130 -36.85 21.69 -35.48
N GLU A 131 -37.78 21.50 -34.53
CA GLU A 131 -38.54 22.59 -33.91
C GLU A 131 -37.66 23.47 -33.00
N VAL A 132 -36.52 22.95 -32.52
CA VAL A 132 -35.58 23.72 -31.71
C VAL A 132 -34.76 24.63 -32.62
N ARG A 133 -34.99 25.94 -32.56
CA ARG A 133 -34.47 26.93 -33.53
C ARG A 133 -34.12 28.28 -32.89
N LEU A 134 -33.30 29.08 -33.58
CA LEU A 134 -32.78 30.35 -33.05
C LEU A 134 -33.77 31.52 -33.15
N ASP A 135 -34.74 31.44 -34.06
CA ASP A 135 -35.67 32.51 -34.41
C ASP A 135 -37.03 32.44 -33.69
N THR A 136 -37.29 31.38 -32.91
CA THR A 136 -38.55 31.23 -32.17
C THR A 136 -38.57 32.09 -30.90
N THR A 137 -39.74 32.60 -30.54
CA THR A 137 -39.98 33.29 -29.26
C THR A 137 -40.46 32.36 -28.16
N ASP A 138 -40.76 31.09 -28.48
CA ASP A 138 -41.16 30.09 -27.49
C ASP A 138 -39.91 29.52 -26.79
N PRO A 139 -39.74 29.77 -25.47
CA PRO A 139 -38.57 29.29 -24.74
C PRO A 139 -38.43 27.76 -24.73
N LYS A 140 -39.53 27.01 -24.90
CA LYS A 140 -39.49 25.55 -25.01
C LYS A 140 -38.75 25.06 -26.26
N TYR A 141 -38.74 25.88 -27.30
CA TYR A 141 -38.13 25.56 -28.60
C TYR A 141 -36.94 26.46 -28.95
N LEU A 142 -36.58 27.43 -28.12
CA LEU A 142 -35.44 28.31 -28.41
C LEU A 142 -34.11 27.55 -28.31
N ALA A 143 -33.35 27.52 -29.39
CA ALA A 143 -32.01 26.93 -29.43
C ALA A 143 -30.97 27.85 -28.78
N TYR A 144 -29.89 27.24 -28.27
CA TYR A 144 -28.72 27.94 -27.74
C TYR A 144 -27.79 28.36 -28.88
N ASP A 145 -27.53 29.67 -28.99
CA ASP A 145 -26.58 30.22 -29.95
C ASP A 145 -25.16 30.22 -29.36
N ALA A 146 -24.44 29.11 -29.56
CA ALA A 146 -23.09 28.96 -29.05
C ALA A 146 -22.12 30.03 -29.59
N ALA A 147 -22.27 30.46 -30.85
CA ALA A 147 -21.40 31.47 -31.46
C ALA A 147 -21.69 32.87 -30.88
N PHE A 148 -22.97 33.20 -30.68
CA PHE A 148 -23.37 34.46 -30.05
C PHE A 148 -22.76 34.62 -28.66
N TYR A 149 -22.83 33.57 -27.84
CA TYR A 149 -22.30 33.60 -26.47
C TYR A 149 -20.78 33.47 -26.41
N ALA A 150 -20.15 32.71 -27.30
CA ALA A 150 -18.69 32.66 -27.40
C ALA A 150 -18.07 34.05 -27.65
N ALA A 151 -18.74 34.91 -28.43
CA ALA A 151 -18.31 36.28 -28.67
C ALA A 151 -18.59 37.27 -27.51
N ARG A 152 -19.31 36.85 -26.47
CA ARG A 152 -19.84 37.72 -25.40
C ARG A 152 -19.47 37.26 -23.99
N LEU A 153 -18.94 36.06 -23.84
CA LEU A 153 -18.31 35.58 -22.62
C LEU A 153 -16.86 36.09 -22.54
N PRO A 154 -16.30 36.23 -21.33
CA PRO A 154 -14.89 36.55 -21.17
C PRO A 154 -13.99 35.55 -21.90
N GLN A 155 -12.85 36.02 -22.43
CA GLN A 155 -11.89 35.15 -23.11
C GLN A 155 -11.38 34.02 -22.18
N SER A 156 -11.21 34.30 -20.88
CA SER A 156 -10.83 33.29 -19.87
C SER A 156 -11.81 32.12 -19.79
N VAL A 157 -13.11 32.39 -19.95
CA VAL A 157 -14.15 31.35 -20.01
C VAL A 157 -13.97 30.52 -21.28
N MET A 158 -13.73 31.14 -22.43
CA MET A 158 -13.57 30.42 -23.70
C MET A 158 -12.29 29.60 -23.76
N ASP A 159 -11.20 30.10 -23.18
CA ASP A 159 -9.96 29.33 -23.00
C ASP A 159 -10.22 28.11 -22.09
N THR A 160 -11.03 28.29 -21.04
CA THR A 160 -11.47 27.21 -20.16
C THR A 160 -12.39 26.21 -20.87
N VAL A 161 -13.32 26.66 -21.71
CA VAL A 161 -14.17 25.80 -22.56
C VAL A 161 -13.30 24.89 -23.41
N ALA A 162 -12.30 25.43 -24.10
CA ALA A 162 -11.38 24.66 -24.93
C ALA A 162 -10.62 23.63 -24.10
N ARG A 163 -10.08 24.04 -22.95
CA ARG A 163 -9.33 23.17 -22.03
C ARG A 163 -10.17 22.01 -21.49
N ILE A 164 -11.33 22.28 -20.89
CA ILE A 164 -12.15 21.23 -20.26
C ILE A 164 -12.78 20.30 -21.31
N LYS A 165 -13.08 20.82 -22.51
CA LYS A 165 -13.52 19.99 -23.64
C LYS A 165 -12.42 19.02 -24.08
N ALA A 166 -11.19 19.50 -24.27
CA ALA A 166 -10.06 18.64 -24.63
C ALA A 166 -9.76 17.60 -23.55
N ASP A 167 -9.86 17.98 -22.28
CA ASP A 167 -9.74 17.06 -21.15
C ASP A 167 -10.82 15.96 -21.18
N ALA A 168 -12.08 16.33 -21.43
CA ALA A 168 -13.18 15.37 -21.58
C ALA A 168 -12.95 14.40 -22.75
N GLU A 169 -12.53 14.91 -23.91
CA GLU A 169 -12.23 14.06 -25.08
C GLU A 169 -11.08 13.09 -24.80
N ALA A 170 -10.07 13.52 -24.02
CA ALA A 170 -8.95 12.69 -23.63
C ALA A 170 -9.29 11.65 -22.56
N ASN A 171 -10.24 11.96 -21.65
CA ASN A 171 -10.48 11.20 -20.43
C ASN A 171 -11.88 10.61 -20.26
N ARG A 172 -12.80 10.76 -21.22
CA ARG A 172 -14.16 10.18 -21.12
C ARG A 172 -14.19 8.67 -20.89
N GLY A 173 -15.26 8.22 -20.24
CA GLY A 173 -15.53 6.80 -19.97
C GLY A 173 -15.87 5.98 -21.22
N PRO A 174 -16.15 4.67 -21.05
CA PRO A 174 -16.16 3.95 -19.77
C PRO A 174 -14.74 3.73 -19.21
N TRP A 175 -14.62 3.73 -17.88
CA TRP A 175 -13.38 3.40 -17.19
C TRP A 175 -13.46 1.99 -16.58
N THR A 176 -12.28 1.39 -16.40
CA THR A 176 -12.10 0.13 -15.68
C THR A 176 -11.07 0.33 -14.59
N LEU A 177 -11.38 -0.13 -13.37
CA LEU A 177 -10.47 -0.14 -12.24
C LEU A 177 -9.88 -1.55 -12.08
N SER A 178 -8.59 -1.62 -11.81
CA SER A 178 -7.91 -2.86 -11.45
C SER A 178 -6.91 -2.62 -10.32
N ALA A 179 -6.68 -3.66 -9.53
CA ALA A 179 -5.67 -3.68 -8.49
C ALA A 179 -4.73 -4.87 -8.76
N ALA A 180 -3.45 -4.72 -8.47
CA ALA A 180 -2.49 -5.81 -8.58
C ALA A 180 -1.54 -5.83 -7.38
N ALA A 181 -1.39 -7.04 -6.83
CA ALA A 181 -0.37 -7.36 -5.84
C ALA A 181 1.02 -7.44 -6.54
N PRO A 182 2.11 -7.22 -5.78
CA PRO A 182 3.47 -7.45 -6.28
C PRO A 182 3.68 -8.91 -6.68
N LYS A 183 4.62 -9.13 -7.60
CA LYS A 183 4.98 -10.50 -8.05
C LYS A 183 5.99 -11.15 -7.13
N GLU A 184 6.76 -10.33 -6.41
CA GLU A 184 7.74 -10.77 -5.43
C GLU A 184 7.06 -11.39 -4.21
N PRO A 185 7.68 -12.38 -3.55
CA PRO A 185 7.18 -12.92 -2.28
C PRO A 185 7.01 -11.82 -1.24
N LEU A 186 5.84 -11.78 -0.62
CA LEU A 186 5.55 -10.83 0.44
C LEU A 186 6.11 -11.31 1.78
N VAL A 187 6.72 -10.39 2.52
CA VAL A 187 7.23 -10.65 3.87
C VAL A 187 6.48 -9.77 4.86
N ILE A 188 5.89 -10.38 5.89
CA ILE A 188 5.20 -9.68 6.98
C ILE A 188 6.17 -8.71 7.66
N GLY A 189 5.73 -7.46 7.81
CA GLY A 189 6.53 -6.36 8.36
C GLY A 189 7.46 -5.68 7.37
N THR A 190 7.52 -6.11 6.11
CA THR A 190 8.35 -5.48 5.05
C THR A 190 7.48 -4.72 4.06
N GLU A 191 7.89 -3.51 3.68
CA GLU A 191 7.17 -2.72 2.68
C GLU A 191 7.16 -3.42 1.30
N SER A 192 6.01 -3.39 0.65
CA SER A 192 5.77 -3.96 -0.67
C SER A 192 5.00 -2.97 -1.55
N THR A 193 5.16 -3.07 -2.86
CA THR A 193 4.60 -2.11 -3.82
C THR A 193 3.41 -2.72 -4.55
N TRP A 194 2.23 -2.15 -4.33
CA TRP A 194 0.99 -2.54 -4.99
C TRP A 194 0.58 -1.47 -6.00
N THR A 195 -0.19 -1.86 -7.01
CA THR A 195 -0.59 -0.94 -8.07
C THR A 195 -2.10 -0.90 -8.23
N LEU A 196 -2.64 0.30 -8.42
CA LEU A 196 -4.04 0.56 -8.73
C LEU A 196 -4.09 1.26 -10.10
N SER A 197 -4.72 0.63 -11.08
CA SER A 197 -4.81 1.17 -12.43
C SER A 197 -6.25 1.53 -12.77
N LEU A 198 -6.45 2.75 -13.25
CA LEU A 198 -7.73 3.21 -13.79
C LEU A 198 -7.53 3.50 -15.27
N VAL A 199 -8.15 2.69 -16.13
CA VAL A 199 -7.93 2.72 -17.58
C VAL A 199 -9.22 3.05 -18.33
N LYS A 200 -9.07 3.72 -19.47
CA LYS A 200 -10.14 4.07 -20.40
C LYS A 200 -10.44 2.91 -21.33
N ALA A 201 -11.51 3.03 -22.12
CA ALA A 201 -11.86 2.04 -23.15
C ALA A 201 -10.77 1.77 -24.19
N ASN A 202 -9.82 2.70 -24.38
CA ASN A 202 -8.65 2.53 -25.26
C ASN A 202 -7.39 2.04 -24.54
N GLU A 203 -7.54 1.50 -23.33
CA GLU A 203 -6.48 0.95 -22.48
C GLU A 203 -5.44 1.96 -21.97
N LYS A 204 -5.60 3.25 -22.31
CA LYS A 204 -4.77 4.32 -21.72
C LYS A 204 -5.27 4.66 -20.32
N GLY A 205 -4.34 5.00 -19.43
CA GLY A 205 -4.68 5.44 -18.10
C GLY A 205 -5.47 6.76 -18.05
N VAL A 206 -6.28 6.91 -17.01
CA VAL A 206 -6.95 8.16 -16.66
C VAL A 206 -5.99 9.01 -15.84
N THR A 207 -5.81 10.27 -16.22
CA THR A 207 -4.86 11.18 -15.57
C THR A 207 -5.41 11.77 -14.27
N ASN A 208 -4.60 11.88 -13.22
CA ASN A 208 -4.94 12.60 -11.97
C ASN A 208 -6.28 12.19 -11.33
N ALA A 209 -6.63 10.91 -11.41
CA ALA A 209 -7.86 10.36 -10.88
C ALA A 209 -7.64 9.81 -9.46
N PRO A 210 -8.45 10.22 -8.47
CA PRO A 210 -8.38 9.69 -7.11
C PRO A 210 -9.00 8.29 -7.05
N ILE A 211 -8.31 7.38 -6.35
CA ILE A 211 -8.72 6.01 -6.07
C ILE A 211 -8.65 5.82 -4.56
N ALA A 212 -9.81 5.68 -3.92
CA ALA A 212 -9.88 5.34 -2.50
C ALA A 212 -9.55 3.85 -2.32
N PHE A 213 -8.91 3.48 -1.22
CA PHE A 213 -8.63 2.09 -0.93
C PHE A 213 -8.68 1.78 0.57
N THR A 214 -8.93 0.50 0.87
CA THR A 214 -8.87 -0.09 2.21
C THR A 214 -8.00 -1.34 2.19
N LEU A 215 -7.29 -1.58 3.29
CA LEU A 215 -6.33 -2.66 3.46
C LEU A 215 -6.85 -3.65 4.50
N THR A 216 -6.62 -4.95 4.25
CA THR A 216 -6.83 -6.03 5.23
C THR A 216 -5.52 -6.78 5.39
N ASP A 217 -5.17 -7.19 6.61
CA ASP A 217 -3.88 -7.83 6.94
C ASP A 217 -2.67 -7.04 6.42
N ALA A 218 -2.82 -5.72 6.37
CA ALA A 218 -1.87 -4.79 5.80
C ALA A 218 -2.12 -3.37 6.34
N GLN A 219 -1.06 -2.57 6.35
CA GLN A 219 -1.11 -1.16 6.76
C GLN A 219 -0.16 -0.30 5.92
N LEU A 220 -0.40 1.01 5.91
CA LEU A 220 0.57 2.00 5.41
C LEU A 220 1.68 2.25 6.45
N ALA A 221 2.72 2.99 6.07
CA ALA A 221 3.85 3.30 6.94
C ALA A 221 3.44 4.08 8.22
N ASP A 222 2.33 4.82 8.17
CA ASP A 222 1.75 5.54 9.31
C ASP A 222 0.81 4.69 10.18
N GLY A 223 0.65 3.40 9.84
CA GLY A 223 -0.24 2.45 10.53
C GLY A 223 -1.71 2.52 10.09
N SER A 224 -2.07 3.39 9.14
CA SER A 224 -3.44 3.46 8.63
C SER A 224 -3.77 2.28 7.71
N THR A 225 -5.04 1.89 7.68
CA THR A 225 -5.56 0.79 6.85
C THR A 225 -6.43 1.29 5.70
N SER A 226 -6.43 2.59 5.42
CA SER A 226 -7.19 3.17 4.31
C SER A 226 -6.53 4.45 3.83
N GLY A 227 -6.76 4.81 2.58
CA GLY A 227 -6.19 6.02 2.00
C GLY A 227 -6.78 6.36 0.65
N THR A 228 -6.16 7.33 -0.02
CA THR A 228 -6.46 7.69 -1.40
C THR A 228 -5.17 7.76 -2.18
N ALA A 229 -5.10 7.04 -3.30
CA ALA A 229 -4.02 7.11 -4.26
C ALA A 229 -4.49 7.90 -5.48
N THR A 230 -3.58 8.57 -6.18
CA THR A 230 -3.92 9.33 -7.41
C THR A 230 -3.11 8.77 -8.57
N THR A 231 -3.76 8.52 -9.71
CA THR A 231 -3.04 8.14 -10.93
C THR A 231 -2.13 9.26 -11.40
N GLY A 232 -1.07 8.91 -12.14
CA GLY A 232 -0.09 9.88 -12.61
C GLY A 232 -0.65 10.90 -13.60
N ALA A 233 0.15 11.95 -13.86
CA ALA A 233 -0.24 13.03 -14.76
C ALA A 233 -0.42 12.56 -16.20
N GLU A 234 0.23 11.47 -16.60
CA GLU A 234 0.12 10.83 -17.92
C GLU A 234 -0.73 9.54 -17.87
N GLY A 235 -1.40 9.29 -16.74
CA GLY A 235 -2.27 8.12 -16.53
C GLY A 235 -1.53 6.89 -16.01
N GLU A 236 -0.33 7.04 -15.46
CA GLU A 236 0.37 5.93 -14.82
C GLU A 236 -0.44 5.34 -13.65
N PRO A 237 -0.36 4.01 -13.41
CA PRO A 237 -0.96 3.39 -12.25
C PRO A 237 -0.53 4.09 -10.95
N ALA A 238 -1.48 4.25 -10.03
CA ALA A 238 -1.18 4.74 -8.71
C ALA A 238 -0.44 3.66 -7.91
N VAL A 239 0.66 4.05 -7.28
CA VAL A 239 1.50 3.16 -6.48
C VAL A 239 1.13 3.28 -5.01
N VAL A 240 0.84 2.16 -4.36
CA VAL A 240 0.53 2.09 -2.93
C VAL A 240 1.57 1.22 -2.23
N LYS A 241 2.30 1.81 -1.30
CA LYS A 241 3.28 1.13 -0.46
C LYS A 241 2.59 0.55 0.77
N ILE A 242 2.60 -0.76 0.89
CA ILE A 242 1.86 -1.51 1.90
C ILE A 242 2.81 -2.42 2.67
N ILE A 243 2.66 -2.45 3.99
CA ILE A 243 3.36 -3.35 4.90
C ILE A 243 2.36 -4.45 5.31
N PRO A 244 2.55 -5.71 4.88
CA PRO A 244 1.72 -6.81 5.34
C PRO A 244 1.84 -7.02 6.85
N THR A 245 0.71 -7.23 7.52
CA THR A 245 0.62 -7.54 8.95
C THR A 245 0.08 -8.95 9.21
N GLY A 246 -0.49 -9.60 8.19
CA GLY A 246 -0.96 -11.00 8.23
C GLY A 246 -0.56 -11.78 6.98
N GLU A 247 -0.99 -13.05 6.91
CA GLU A 247 -0.61 -13.98 5.83
C GLU A 247 -1.31 -13.69 4.50
N LYS A 248 -2.46 -13.00 4.52
CA LYS A 248 -3.28 -12.72 3.34
C LYS A 248 -3.55 -11.22 3.18
N PRO A 249 -2.49 -10.40 3.02
CA PRO A 249 -2.68 -8.98 2.79
C PRO A 249 -3.54 -8.75 1.54
N SER A 250 -4.48 -7.81 1.62
CA SER A 250 -5.31 -7.43 0.49
C SER A 250 -5.55 -5.93 0.42
N ILE A 251 -5.81 -5.45 -0.79
CA ILE A 251 -6.27 -4.10 -1.07
C ILE A 251 -7.61 -4.17 -1.79
N ALA A 252 -8.59 -3.47 -1.25
CA ALA A 252 -9.86 -3.19 -1.90
C ALA A 252 -9.88 -1.73 -2.32
N ALA A 253 -10.00 -1.47 -3.62
CA ALA A 253 -9.97 -0.15 -4.21
C ALA A 253 -11.34 0.22 -4.78
N VAL A 254 -11.69 1.50 -4.65
CA VAL A 254 -12.92 2.10 -5.18
C VAL A 254 -12.57 3.41 -5.88
N ALA A 255 -13.12 3.61 -7.07
CA ALA A 255 -12.98 4.84 -7.82
C ALA A 255 -14.33 5.29 -8.39
N ASP A 256 -14.51 6.60 -8.48
CA ASP A 256 -15.60 7.18 -9.25
C ASP A 256 -15.26 7.17 -10.74
N SER A 257 -16.20 6.72 -11.55
CA SER A 257 -16.13 6.69 -13.01
C SER A 257 -17.26 7.51 -13.60
N PRO A 258 -17.09 8.11 -14.79
CA PRO A 258 -18.20 8.64 -15.55
C PRO A 258 -19.26 7.56 -15.76
N ALA A 259 -20.53 7.92 -15.65
CA ALA A 259 -21.67 7.08 -15.96
C ALA A 259 -21.75 6.86 -17.46
N ASP A 260 -22.27 5.71 -17.85
CA ASP A 260 -22.42 5.32 -19.26
C ASP A 260 -23.27 6.33 -20.03
N ARG A 261 -24.26 6.94 -19.35
CA ARG A 261 -25.03 8.11 -19.82
C ARG A 261 -25.32 9.02 -18.63
N PRO A 262 -25.25 10.36 -18.80
CA PRO A 262 -25.59 11.29 -17.75
C PRO A 262 -27.11 11.27 -17.51
N VAL A 263 -27.52 11.31 -16.25
CA VAL A 263 -28.94 11.34 -15.84
C VAL A 263 -29.36 12.76 -15.52
N VAL A 264 -30.63 13.07 -15.80
CA VAL A 264 -31.20 14.39 -15.55
C VAL A 264 -32.36 14.33 -14.56
N HIS A 265 -32.48 15.35 -13.72
CA HIS A 265 -33.61 15.54 -12.83
C HIS A 265 -34.70 16.38 -13.50
N PHE A 266 -35.95 15.97 -13.30
CA PHE A 266 -37.14 16.60 -13.88
C PHE A 266 -37.91 17.36 -12.80
N PRO A 267 -38.37 18.59 -13.10
CA PRO A 267 -39.30 19.30 -12.22
C PRO A 267 -40.61 18.51 -12.07
N ILE A 268 -41.11 18.37 -10.84
CA ILE A 268 -42.31 17.58 -10.53
C ILE A 268 -43.58 18.37 -10.88
N GLN A 269 -43.58 19.68 -10.61
CA GLN A 269 -44.78 20.51 -10.65
C GLN A 269 -45.03 21.21 -12.01
N THR A 270 -44.08 21.19 -12.94
CA THR A 270 -44.21 21.92 -14.23
C THR A 270 -43.27 21.35 -15.28
N GLU A 271 -43.65 21.43 -16.55
CA GLU A 271 -42.76 21.13 -17.69
C GLU A 271 -42.04 22.38 -18.22
N ASN A 272 -42.41 23.57 -17.74
CA ASN A 272 -41.88 24.87 -18.20
C ASN A 272 -40.74 25.36 -17.29
N MET A 273 -39.84 24.47 -16.91
CA MET A 273 -38.68 24.76 -16.07
C MET A 273 -37.49 23.94 -16.52
N GLN A 274 -36.28 24.46 -16.31
CA GLN A 274 -35.06 23.78 -16.69
C GLN A 274 -34.91 22.46 -15.97
N ARG A 275 -34.65 21.40 -16.74
CA ARG A 275 -34.08 20.18 -16.19
C ARG A 275 -32.66 20.44 -15.70
N MET A 276 -32.26 19.74 -14.65
CA MET A 276 -30.95 19.93 -14.02
C MET A 276 -30.15 18.63 -13.96
N VAL A 277 -28.83 18.77 -14.14
CA VAL A 277 -27.85 17.72 -13.87
C VAL A 277 -27.03 18.11 -12.64
N THR A 278 -26.70 17.10 -11.83
CA THR A 278 -25.94 17.22 -10.58
C THR A 278 -24.59 16.52 -10.76
N THR A 279 -24.13 15.81 -9.73
CA THR A 279 -23.06 14.80 -9.79
C THR A 279 -23.54 13.47 -10.39
N GLY A 280 -24.83 13.35 -10.76
CA GLY A 280 -25.50 12.09 -11.17
C GLY A 280 -25.02 11.42 -12.46
N GLY A 281 -23.78 11.67 -12.89
CA GLY A 281 -23.08 10.95 -13.93
C GLY A 281 -21.96 10.08 -13.36
N GLU A 282 -22.11 9.51 -12.17
CA GLU A 282 -21.05 8.76 -11.49
C GLU A 282 -21.41 7.28 -11.29
N LYS A 283 -20.49 6.39 -11.64
CA LYS A 283 -20.52 4.95 -11.39
C LYS A 283 -19.36 4.61 -10.45
N LYS A 284 -19.65 3.89 -9.37
CA LYS A 284 -18.61 3.33 -8.50
C LYS A 284 -17.99 2.11 -9.18
N LEU A 285 -16.68 2.14 -9.38
CA LEU A 285 -15.87 0.98 -9.77
C LEU A 285 -15.23 0.38 -8.52
N SER A 286 -15.12 -0.93 -8.47
CA SER A 286 -14.40 -1.64 -7.42
C SER A 286 -13.39 -2.62 -8.03
N ALA A 287 -12.26 -2.78 -7.35
CA ALA A 287 -11.26 -3.77 -7.68
C ALA A 287 -10.62 -4.28 -6.39
N ASN A 288 -10.20 -5.53 -6.39
CA ASN A 288 -9.50 -6.12 -5.26
C ASN A 288 -8.25 -6.84 -5.75
N ALA A 289 -7.21 -6.83 -4.94
CA ALA A 289 -6.06 -7.70 -5.11
C ALA A 289 -5.69 -8.30 -3.75
N GLU A 290 -5.19 -9.53 -3.80
CA GLU A 290 -4.75 -10.28 -2.63
C GLU A 290 -3.35 -10.83 -2.91
N GLY A 291 -2.55 -10.91 -1.86
CA GLY A 291 -1.22 -11.52 -1.90
C GLY A 291 -1.10 -12.58 -0.81
N GLN A 292 -0.05 -13.39 -0.89
CA GLN A 292 0.32 -14.33 0.15
C GLN A 292 1.63 -13.85 0.78
N ALA A 293 1.59 -13.52 2.06
CA ALA A 293 2.76 -13.12 2.84
C ALA A 293 3.20 -14.23 3.79
N LYS A 294 4.51 -14.27 4.04
CA LYS A 294 5.13 -15.11 5.07
C LYS A 294 5.90 -14.25 6.05
N THR A 295 6.09 -14.73 7.26
CA THR A 295 7.02 -14.15 8.23
C THR A 295 8.45 -14.13 7.67
N ALA A 296 9.32 -13.24 8.16
CA ALA A 296 10.72 -13.26 7.77
C ALA A 296 11.38 -14.61 8.15
N PRO A 297 12.18 -15.22 7.25
CA PRO A 297 12.82 -16.50 7.53
C PRO A 297 13.78 -16.37 8.72
N GLY A 298 13.87 -17.43 9.51
CA GLY A 298 14.81 -17.52 10.63
C GLY A 298 16.00 -18.39 10.28
N ALA A 299 17.01 -18.36 11.15
CA ALA A 299 18.15 -19.26 11.08
C ALA A 299 18.43 -19.89 12.44
N VAL A 300 19.05 -21.06 12.45
CA VAL A 300 19.56 -21.68 13.68
C VAL A 300 21.07 -21.74 13.60
N LYS A 301 21.74 -21.22 14.64
CA LYS A 301 23.17 -21.35 14.84
C LYS A 301 23.43 -22.32 15.98
N ILE A 302 24.22 -23.33 15.71
CA ILE A 302 24.49 -24.44 16.61
C ILE A 302 25.91 -24.31 17.10
N THR A 303 26.12 -24.53 18.40
CA THR A 303 27.45 -24.60 19.00
C THR A 303 27.55 -25.82 19.89
N LYS A 304 28.56 -26.66 19.64
CA LYS A 304 28.84 -27.85 20.43
C LYS A 304 30.13 -27.66 21.22
N ILE A 305 30.03 -27.75 22.54
CA ILE A 305 31.19 -27.58 23.42
C ILE A 305 31.35 -28.73 24.41
N ASP A 306 32.58 -28.85 24.90
CA ASP A 306 32.94 -29.66 26.05
C ASP A 306 32.51 -28.95 27.35
N SER A 307 31.82 -29.67 28.24
CA SER A 307 31.28 -29.07 29.46
C SER A 307 32.36 -28.60 30.44
N GLU A 308 33.54 -29.23 30.42
CA GLU A 308 34.65 -28.97 31.34
C GLU A 308 35.65 -27.97 30.76
N THR A 309 36.13 -28.19 29.53
CA THR A 309 37.15 -27.37 28.89
C THR A 309 36.59 -26.17 28.14
N LYS A 310 35.27 -26.15 27.87
CA LYS A 310 34.57 -25.15 27.03
C LYS A 310 35.09 -25.07 25.59
N LYS A 311 35.90 -26.04 25.15
CA LYS A 311 36.38 -26.13 23.77
C LYS A 311 35.29 -26.65 22.85
N SER A 312 35.33 -26.23 21.60
CA SER A 312 34.45 -26.71 20.53
C SER A 312 34.67 -28.19 20.24
N ILE A 313 33.58 -28.91 19.95
CA ILE A 313 33.62 -30.32 19.54
C ILE A 313 33.19 -30.42 18.08
N ALA A 314 34.13 -30.83 17.23
CA ALA A 314 33.91 -31.00 15.79
C ALA A 314 33.30 -32.37 15.45
N GLY A 315 32.65 -32.45 14.29
CA GLY A 315 32.15 -33.70 13.71
C GLY A 315 30.96 -34.33 14.41
N VAL A 316 30.29 -33.62 15.34
CA VAL A 316 29.15 -34.17 16.10
C VAL A 316 27.92 -34.20 15.22
N ALA A 317 27.29 -35.38 15.10
CA ALA A 317 26.09 -35.59 14.34
C ALA A 317 24.84 -35.17 15.13
N LEU A 318 24.16 -34.13 14.65
CA LEU A 318 22.98 -33.55 15.29
C LEU A 318 21.78 -33.63 14.34
N ARG A 319 20.69 -34.23 14.82
CA ARG A 319 19.41 -34.25 14.12
C ARG A 319 18.60 -33.01 14.47
N VAL A 320 18.03 -32.37 13.47
CA VAL A 320 17.23 -31.16 13.60
C VAL A 320 15.76 -31.52 13.48
N THR A 321 14.97 -31.21 14.49
CA THR A 321 13.58 -31.62 14.59
C THR A 321 12.67 -30.46 15.02
N ALA A 322 11.37 -30.67 14.91
CA ALA A 322 10.36 -29.86 15.57
C ALA A 322 10.33 -30.11 17.10
N ALA A 323 9.37 -29.47 17.79
CA ALA A 323 9.17 -29.54 19.25
C ALA A 323 9.04 -30.97 19.81
N ASP A 324 8.50 -31.90 19.03
CA ASP A 324 8.29 -33.30 19.43
C ASP A 324 9.55 -34.17 19.39
N LYS A 325 10.70 -33.58 19.04
CA LYS A 325 12.02 -34.22 18.94
C LYS A 325 12.09 -35.37 17.91
N THR A 326 11.09 -35.49 17.04
CA THR A 326 10.95 -36.63 16.11
C THR A 326 10.55 -36.20 14.70
N SER A 327 9.60 -35.27 14.56
CA SER A 327 9.19 -34.70 13.28
C SER A 327 10.24 -33.73 12.75
N ALA A 328 10.32 -33.59 11.42
CA ALA A 328 11.20 -32.61 10.80
C ALA A 328 10.75 -31.18 11.11
N ALA A 329 11.71 -30.28 11.31
CA ALA A 329 11.45 -28.85 11.28
C ALA A 329 10.98 -28.41 9.89
N LYS A 330 10.42 -27.21 9.75
CA LYS A 330 9.91 -26.70 8.47
C LYS A 330 10.85 -25.66 7.85
N LYS A 331 11.04 -25.75 6.52
CA LYS A 331 11.66 -24.70 5.72
C LYS A 331 10.68 -23.56 5.45
N GLN A 332 11.17 -22.43 4.98
CA GLN A 332 10.36 -21.24 4.68
C GLN A 332 9.26 -21.48 3.63
N ASP A 333 9.42 -22.49 2.77
CA ASP A 333 8.41 -22.94 1.80
C ASP A 333 7.36 -23.91 2.38
N ASP A 334 7.36 -24.13 3.70
CA ASP A 334 6.53 -25.07 4.45
C ASP A 334 6.84 -26.57 4.19
N SER A 335 7.85 -26.88 3.39
CA SER A 335 8.36 -28.25 3.22
C SER A 335 9.16 -28.72 4.44
N ASP A 336 9.30 -30.04 4.58
CA ASP A 336 10.07 -30.61 5.68
C ASP A 336 11.58 -30.42 5.48
N LEU A 337 12.27 -30.07 6.56
CA LEU A 337 13.73 -30.02 6.65
C LEU A 337 14.26 -31.45 6.82
N VAL A 338 14.35 -32.16 5.70
CA VAL A 338 14.79 -33.56 5.64
C VAL A 338 16.14 -33.72 4.95
N GLY A 339 16.86 -34.78 5.32
CA GLY A 339 18.00 -35.29 4.57
C GLY A 339 17.59 -36.03 3.30
N THR A 340 18.58 -36.57 2.58
CA THR A 340 18.35 -37.36 1.35
C THR A 340 17.58 -38.66 1.58
N ASP A 341 17.49 -39.12 2.83
CA ASP A 341 16.75 -40.30 3.26
C ASP A 341 15.29 -40.00 3.62
N GLY A 342 14.84 -38.75 3.47
CA GLY A 342 13.48 -38.31 3.83
C GLY A 342 13.22 -38.22 5.33
N LYS A 343 14.24 -38.42 6.18
CA LYS A 343 14.17 -38.26 7.64
C LYS A 343 14.61 -36.85 8.04
N PRO A 344 14.31 -36.39 9.27
CA PRO A 344 14.76 -35.07 9.72
C PRO A 344 16.26 -34.89 9.52
N LEU A 345 16.66 -33.70 9.03
CA LEU A 345 18.04 -33.40 8.64
C LEU A 345 19.02 -33.75 9.77
N VAL A 346 20.07 -34.50 9.43
CA VAL A 346 21.22 -34.73 10.29
C VAL A 346 22.39 -33.93 9.72
N LEU A 347 22.96 -33.05 10.53
CA LEU A 347 24.13 -32.25 10.19
C LEU A 347 25.31 -32.64 11.09
N GLN A 348 26.52 -32.28 10.66
CA GLN A 348 27.73 -32.43 11.47
C GLN A 348 28.31 -31.06 11.81
N THR A 349 28.80 -30.90 13.03
CA THR A 349 29.52 -29.68 13.40
C THR A 349 30.85 -29.55 12.65
N GLY A 350 31.20 -28.33 12.25
CA GLY A 350 32.47 -27.99 11.63
C GLY A 350 33.65 -28.11 12.60
N GLN A 351 34.85 -27.77 12.12
CA GLN A 351 36.08 -27.81 12.94
C GLN A 351 36.04 -26.88 14.15
N ASP A 352 35.28 -25.79 14.05
CA ASP A 352 35.02 -24.84 15.14
C ASP A 352 33.87 -25.26 16.06
N GLY A 353 33.33 -26.47 15.88
CA GLY A 353 32.21 -27.01 16.63
C GLY A 353 30.87 -26.34 16.35
N THR A 354 30.75 -25.61 15.24
CA THR A 354 29.50 -24.92 14.87
C THR A 354 28.82 -25.53 13.66
N ALA A 355 27.53 -25.24 13.51
CA ALA A 355 26.77 -25.50 12.28
C ALA A 355 25.65 -24.47 12.16
N GLU A 356 25.19 -24.21 10.94
CA GLU A 356 24.12 -23.24 10.68
C GLU A 356 23.06 -23.81 9.75
N ILE A 357 21.82 -23.41 10.00
CA ILE A 357 20.64 -23.79 9.21
C ILE A 357 19.89 -22.51 8.85
N PRO A 358 20.02 -22.02 7.62
CA PRO A 358 19.29 -20.82 7.17
C PRO A 358 17.87 -21.17 6.70
N ASP A 359 17.09 -20.13 6.40
CA ASP A 359 15.83 -20.18 5.66
C ASP A 359 14.75 -21.10 6.26
N LEU A 360 14.62 -21.03 7.58
CA LEU A 360 13.61 -21.79 8.33
C LEU A 360 12.31 -20.99 8.47
N ARG A 361 11.19 -21.73 8.45
CA ARG A 361 9.86 -21.18 8.75
C ARG A 361 9.86 -20.51 10.11
N THR A 362 9.10 -19.43 10.27
CA THR A 362 8.90 -18.80 11.58
C THR A 362 7.44 -18.44 11.83
N PRO A 363 7.00 -18.38 13.09
CA PRO A 363 7.67 -18.94 14.26
C PRO A 363 7.60 -20.47 14.27
N GLN A 364 8.62 -21.13 14.80
CA GLN A 364 8.56 -22.55 15.13
C GLN A 364 9.54 -22.90 16.25
N GLU A 365 9.30 -24.00 16.96
CA GLU A 365 10.28 -24.54 17.91
C GLU A 365 11.19 -25.54 17.21
N ILE A 366 12.50 -25.36 17.41
CA ILE A 366 13.55 -26.22 16.86
C ILE A 366 14.22 -26.95 18.01
N CYS A 367 14.35 -28.26 17.87
CA CYS A 367 15.14 -29.10 18.76
C CYS A 367 16.32 -29.72 18.01
N LEU A 368 17.46 -29.78 18.67
CA LEU A 368 18.63 -30.54 18.27
C LEU A 368 18.68 -31.81 19.11
N VAL A 369 18.88 -32.95 18.46
CA VAL A 369 19.01 -34.25 19.12
C VAL A 369 20.32 -34.89 18.67
N GLU A 370 21.19 -35.21 19.60
CA GLU A 370 22.44 -35.87 19.30
C GLU A 370 22.21 -37.30 18.82
N VAL A 371 22.76 -37.65 17.66
CA VAL A 371 22.51 -38.95 17.03
C VAL A 371 23.41 -40.04 17.59
N ALA A 372 24.64 -39.68 17.95
CA ALA A 372 25.63 -40.55 18.54
C ALA A 372 26.65 -39.73 19.32
N ALA A 373 27.23 -40.31 20.38
CA ALA A 373 28.31 -39.70 21.11
C ALA A 373 29.57 -39.53 20.23
N PRO A 374 30.21 -38.35 20.23
CA PRO A 374 31.53 -38.18 19.64
C PRO A 374 32.58 -38.96 20.44
N GLN A 375 33.69 -39.30 19.77
CA GLN A 375 34.77 -40.06 20.39
C GLN A 375 35.28 -39.37 21.66
N GLY A 376 35.29 -40.10 22.78
CA GLY A 376 35.72 -39.59 24.09
C GLY A 376 34.61 -38.97 24.96
N TYR A 377 33.35 -39.11 24.56
CA TYR A 377 32.17 -38.59 25.27
C TYR A 377 31.06 -39.66 25.50
N GLU A 378 31.37 -40.94 25.28
CA GLU A 378 30.43 -42.05 25.31
C GLU A 378 29.87 -42.37 26.70
N GLU A 379 30.60 -42.07 27.79
CA GLU A 379 30.21 -42.44 29.17
C GLU A 379 28.87 -41.83 29.60
N PHE A 380 28.50 -40.67 29.05
CA PHE A 380 27.32 -39.91 29.45
C PHE A 380 26.21 -39.86 28.38
N PHE A 381 26.31 -40.69 27.34
CA PHE A 381 25.32 -40.74 26.27
C PHE A 381 24.33 -41.90 26.46
N ASP A 382 23.04 -41.59 26.49
CA ASP A 382 21.95 -42.57 26.49
C ASP A 382 21.22 -42.56 25.15
N VAL A 383 21.23 -43.69 24.44
CA VAL A 383 20.54 -43.86 23.15
C VAL A 383 19.02 -43.70 23.29
N GLN A 384 18.44 -44.04 24.44
CA GLN A 384 17.00 -43.93 24.70
C GLN A 384 16.59 -42.53 25.15
N ALA A 385 17.54 -41.75 25.66
CA ALA A 385 17.36 -40.38 26.10
C ALA A 385 18.53 -39.50 25.64
N PRO A 386 18.73 -39.34 24.31
CA PRO A 386 19.87 -38.62 23.78
C PRO A 386 19.86 -37.15 24.23
N PRO A 387 21.05 -36.55 24.46
CA PRO A 387 21.16 -35.13 24.73
C PRO A 387 20.41 -34.29 23.68
N SER A 388 19.64 -33.31 24.15
CA SER A 388 18.88 -32.42 23.28
C SER A 388 18.83 -30.99 23.80
N ALA A 389 18.74 -30.04 22.88
CA ALA A 389 18.55 -28.62 23.17
C ALA A 389 17.44 -28.07 22.27
N CYS A 390 16.50 -27.32 22.83
CA CYS A 390 15.36 -26.78 22.09
C CYS A 390 15.26 -25.27 22.30
N GLY A 391 14.65 -24.57 21.33
CA GLY A 391 14.33 -23.15 21.45
C GLY A 391 13.33 -22.69 20.40
N THR A 392 12.68 -21.56 20.68
CA THR A 392 11.72 -20.93 19.75
C THR A 392 12.45 -20.03 18.77
N LEU A 393 12.31 -20.32 17.49
CA LEU A 393 12.79 -19.48 16.39
C LEU A 393 11.75 -18.41 16.05
N ALA A 394 12.05 -17.16 16.37
CA ALA A 394 11.23 -16.00 16.02
C ALA A 394 11.51 -15.49 14.59
N ALA A 395 10.57 -14.72 14.04
CA ALA A 395 10.68 -14.19 12.68
C ALA A 395 11.92 -13.30 12.47
N GLY A 396 12.68 -13.57 11.40
CA GLY A 396 13.88 -12.82 11.04
C GLY A 396 15.06 -12.99 12.00
N GLN A 397 14.95 -13.81 13.03
CA GLN A 397 15.98 -13.97 14.05
C GLN A 397 16.87 -15.19 13.79
N THR A 398 18.07 -15.17 14.39
CA THR A 398 18.91 -16.37 14.51
C THR A 398 18.78 -16.95 15.90
N LEU A 399 18.26 -18.17 16.02
CA LEU A 399 18.22 -18.93 17.27
C LEU A 399 19.58 -19.57 17.52
N ALA A 400 20.27 -19.15 18.58
CA ALA A 400 21.50 -19.79 19.03
C ALA A 400 21.18 -20.96 19.97
N LEU A 401 21.59 -22.17 19.61
CA LEU A 401 21.46 -23.37 20.43
C LEU A 401 22.85 -23.90 20.79
N GLU A 402 23.12 -23.98 22.10
CA GLU A 402 24.32 -24.59 22.64
C GLU A 402 24.03 -26.00 23.15
N MET A 403 24.88 -26.95 22.79
CA MET A 403 24.83 -28.32 23.29
C MET A 403 26.16 -28.72 23.92
N VAL A 404 26.12 -29.19 25.16
CA VAL A 404 27.31 -29.54 25.95
C VAL A 404 27.47 -31.05 26.06
N ASN A 405 28.69 -31.58 25.88
CA ASN A 405 29.00 -32.98 26.21
C ASN A 405 30.02 -33.03 27.34
N LYS A 406 29.84 -34.02 28.21
CA LYS A 406 30.77 -34.29 29.28
C LYS A 406 31.81 -35.32 28.82
N PRO A 407 33.11 -35.01 28.89
CA PRO A 407 34.14 -35.96 28.46
C PRO A 407 34.16 -37.18 29.37
N ASN A 408 34.60 -38.33 28.83
CA ASN A 408 34.82 -39.53 29.61
C ASN A 408 35.84 -39.27 30.72
N LYS A 409 35.65 -39.89 31.88
CA LYS A 409 36.62 -39.81 32.96
C LYS A 409 37.89 -40.57 32.55
N PRO A 410 39.08 -39.94 32.65
CA PRO A 410 40.33 -40.66 32.44
C PRO A 410 40.45 -41.79 33.47
N VAL A 411 40.43 -43.05 33.01
CA VAL A 411 40.79 -44.18 33.85
C VAL A 411 42.31 -44.19 33.93
N VAL A 412 42.88 -43.53 34.93
CA VAL A 412 44.29 -43.68 35.26
C VAL A 412 44.42 -45.00 36.05
N PRO A 413 45.12 -46.04 35.55
CA PRO A 413 45.37 -47.23 36.35
C PRO A 413 46.26 -46.81 37.53
N SER A 414 45.70 -46.80 38.74
CA SER A 414 46.43 -46.44 39.96
C SER A 414 47.30 -47.58 40.50
N THR A 415 47.33 -48.73 39.81
CA THR A 415 48.13 -49.89 40.20
C THR A 415 49.01 -50.32 39.04
N ILE A 416 50.25 -49.82 39.02
CA ILE A 416 51.37 -50.59 38.46
C ILE A 416 51.69 -51.64 39.53
N PRO A 417 51.53 -52.95 39.29
CA PRO A 417 52.01 -53.96 40.22
C PRO A 417 53.53 -53.88 40.25
N ALA A 418 54.09 -53.16 41.22
CA ALA A 418 55.49 -53.33 41.56
C ALA A 418 55.62 -54.74 42.14
N GLY A 419 56.25 -55.62 41.38
CA GLY A 419 56.55 -56.98 41.78
C GLY A 419 57.27 -56.99 43.12
N THR A 420 56.83 -57.91 43.98
CA THR A 420 57.52 -58.31 45.19
C THR A 420 58.89 -58.90 44.84
N GLU A 421 59.85 -58.64 45.72
CA GLU A 421 61.20 -59.21 45.84
C GLU A 421 62.37 -58.47 45.14
N GLY A 422 63.22 -57.88 45.99
CA GLY A 422 64.65 -58.19 45.94
C GLY A 422 65.56 -57.23 45.18
N GLN A 423 66.22 -56.35 45.94
CA GLN A 423 67.54 -55.75 45.68
C GLN A 423 67.72 -54.88 44.41
N THR A 424 67.90 -53.59 44.67
CA THR A 424 68.42 -52.58 43.73
C THR A 424 69.76 -53.01 43.10
N PRO A 425 69.89 -52.76 41.79
CA PRO A 425 70.93 -51.82 41.38
C PRO A 425 70.37 -50.74 40.45
N VAL A 426 70.70 -49.49 40.78
CA VAL A 426 70.51 -48.33 39.91
C VAL A 426 71.52 -48.46 38.76
N ALA A 427 71.02 -48.77 37.56
CA ALA A 427 71.80 -48.71 36.33
C ALA A 427 71.54 -47.35 35.65
N THR A 428 72.49 -46.44 35.80
CA THR A 428 72.63 -45.22 34.99
C THR A 428 73.17 -45.63 33.62
N ALA A 429 72.40 -45.41 32.56
CA ALA A 429 72.88 -45.62 31.19
C ALA A 429 73.60 -44.35 30.70
N SER A 430 74.94 -44.40 30.68
CA SER A 430 75.80 -43.49 29.94
C SER A 430 75.94 -43.99 28.50
N PHE A 431 75.72 -43.12 27.51
CA PHE A 431 76.10 -43.40 26.12
C PHE A 431 77.57 -43.00 25.92
N ASP A 432 78.44 -44.00 25.78
CA ASP A 432 79.81 -43.85 25.31
C ASP A 432 79.81 -43.67 23.79
N THR A 433 80.24 -42.49 23.33
CA THR A 433 80.62 -42.29 21.92
C THR A 433 82.14 -42.36 21.84
N GLN A 434 82.66 -43.46 21.33
CA GLN A 434 84.08 -43.68 21.11
C GLN A 434 84.69 -42.60 20.19
N LEU A 435 85.73 -41.92 20.66
CA LEU A 435 86.72 -41.25 19.82
C LEU A 435 88.11 -41.82 20.14
N ARG A 436 88.81 -42.24 19.08
CA ARG A 436 90.12 -42.89 19.10
C ARG A 436 91.21 -41.91 19.59
N PRO A 437 92.21 -42.38 20.36
CA PRO A 437 93.19 -41.52 21.03
C PRO A 437 94.34 -41.13 20.10
N GLY A 438 94.61 -39.83 19.98
CA GLY A 438 95.86 -39.34 19.42
C GLY A 438 95.73 -38.05 18.60
N LEU A 439 95.67 -36.90 19.28
CA LEU A 439 96.46 -35.70 18.94
C LEU A 439 96.08 -34.54 19.89
N MET A 440 97.09 -33.97 20.57
CA MET A 440 97.24 -32.56 20.97
C MET A 440 96.16 -31.98 21.94
N LEU A 441 96.41 -31.80 23.24
CA LEU A 441 97.25 -30.74 23.83
C LEU A 441 97.35 -29.46 22.99
N GLY A 442 96.53 -28.45 23.31
CA GLY A 442 96.77 -27.05 22.92
C GLY A 442 95.49 -26.29 22.56
N VAL A 443 95.39 -25.05 23.05
CA VAL A 443 94.32 -24.05 22.80
C VAL A 443 93.06 -24.25 23.67
N ALA A 444 93.10 -24.10 24.99
CA ALA A 444 93.43 -22.87 25.73
C ALA A 444 92.62 -21.64 25.28
N GLY A 445 91.68 -21.22 26.13
CA GLY A 445 91.84 -19.92 26.78
C GLY A 445 91.61 -18.65 25.95
N LEU A 446 91.15 -18.74 24.70
CA LEU A 446 91.03 -17.58 23.81
C LEU A 446 89.63 -16.93 23.71
N VAL A 447 88.62 -17.48 24.38
CA VAL A 447 87.25 -16.88 24.36
C VAL A 447 86.91 -16.17 25.68
N LEU A 448 87.50 -16.58 26.81
CA LEU A 448 87.24 -15.96 28.12
C LEU A 448 88.18 -14.82 28.50
N ALA A 449 89.21 -14.53 27.70
CA ALA A 449 90.06 -13.34 27.87
C ALA A 449 89.64 -12.15 26.98
N GLY A 450 88.80 -12.36 25.96
CA GLY A 450 88.33 -11.28 25.06
C GLY A 450 87.22 -10.40 25.66
N ALA A 451 86.37 -10.97 26.52
CA ALA A 451 85.25 -10.24 27.12
C ALA A 451 85.65 -9.34 28.31
N ALA A 452 86.82 -9.56 28.91
CA ALA A 452 87.29 -8.78 30.06
C ALA A 452 88.09 -7.50 29.67
N LEU A 453 88.51 -7.34 28.41
CA LEU A 453 89.28 -6.18 27.93
C LEU A 453 88.47 -5.14 27.16
N ALA A 454 87.26 -5.46 26.70
CA ALA A 454 86.35 -4.47 26.10
C ALA A 454 85.64 -3.58 27.14
N GLY A 455 85.48 -4.07 28.38
CA GLY A 455 84.87 -3.31 29.48
C GLY A 455 85.77 -2.25 30.12
N PHE A 456 87.09 -2.30 29.93
CA PHE A 456 88.04 -1.39 30.58
C PHE A 456 88.50 -0.21 29.69
N LEU A 457 88.13 -0.19 28.39
CA LEU A 457 88.54 0.87 27.45
C LEU A 457 87.42 1.84 27.04
N VAL A 458 86.17 1.64 27.48
CA VAL A 458 85.07 2.62 27.29
C VAL A 458 84.94 3.58 28.49
N TRP A 459 85.60 3.30 29.63
CA TRP A 459 85.61 4.19 30.81
C TRP A 459 86.65 5.32 30.77
N ARG A 460 87.30 5.57 29.62
CA ARG A 460 88.23 6.70 29.43
C ARG A 460 88.11 7.36 28.06
N ARG A 461 86.89 7.77 27.70
CA ARG A 461 86.58 8.95 26.86
C ARG A 461 85.07 9.12 26.72
N GLN A 462 84.42 9.53 27.81
CA GLN A 462 83.35 10.53 27.87
C GLN A 462 82.98 10.78 29.33
#